data_AF-A0A7S2FHR9-F1
#
_entry.id   AF-A0A7S2FHR9-F1
#
_cell.length_a   1.000
_cell.length_b   1.000
_cell.length_c   1.000
_cell.angle_alpha   90.00
_cell.angle_beta   90.00
_cell.angle_gamma   90.00
#
_symmetry.space_group_name_H-M   'P 1'
#
loop_
_entity.id
_entity.type
_entity.pdbx_description
1 polymer ?
#
loop_
_entity_poly.entity_id
_entity_poly.type
_entity_poly.pdbx_seq_one_letter_code
_entity_poly.pdbx_strand_id
1 'polypeptide(L)'
;TGELSFTERLEGELVERHAIALNADKSTRSRCSFRVMDPCCLSPELGAFDVVVVNNVLSRVVSPKSVLGRMGSARGLVAVGGVCVVADTFDWQDELTPRDSWLGGRRDDGQSSRASVAKIMSDSGFELVDECELPMVLPVTS
;
A
#
# COMPACT_ATOMS: atom_id res chain seq x y z
N THR A 1 -21.58 -3.78 0.70
CA THR A 1 -21.37 -4.85 -0.29
C THR A 1 -19.87 -5.05 -0.36
N GLY A 2 -19.38 -6.18 0.13
CA GLY A 2 -17.97 -6.53 0.06
C GLY A 2 -17.67 -7.22 -1.28
N GLU A 3 -18.07 -6.60 -2.38
CA GLU A 3 -17.94 -7.14 -3.74
C GLU A 3 -17.45 -6.03 -4.67
N LEU A 4 -16.70 -6.40 -5.70
CA LEU A 4 -16.19 -5.49 -6.72
C LEU A 4 -16.05 -6.23 -8.04
N SER A 5 -16.64 -5.66 -9.09
CA SER A 5 -16.36 -6.04 -10.47
C SER A 5 -15.47 -5.00 -11.11
N PHE A 6 -14.42 -5.46 -11.79
CA PHE A 6 -13.49 -4.58 -12.49
C PHE A 6 -13.00 -5.21 -13.79
N THR A 7 -12.35 -4.38 -14.60
CA THR A 7 -11.86 -4.74 -15.91
C THR A 7 -10.34 -4.58 -15.93
N GLU A 8 -9.62 -5.63 -16.27
CA GLU A 8 -8.19 -5.60 -16.51
C GLU A 8 -7.94 -5.45 -18.02
N ARG A 9 -7.01 -4.58 -18.40
CA ARG A 9 -6.60 -4.43 -19.79
C ARG A 9 -5.44 -5.38 -20.07
N LEU A 10 -5.64 -6.31 -20.98
CA LEU A 10 -4.62 -7.28 -21.38
C LEU A 10 -3.73 -6.72 -22.50
N GLU A 11 -4.34 -6.26 -23.59
CA GLU A 11 -3.62 -5.74 -24.76
C GLU A 11 -4.51 -4.77 -25.55
N GLY A 12 -4.03 -3.55 -25.84
CA GLY A 12 -4.79 -2.61 -26.66
C GLY A 12 -6.21 -2.41 -26.10
N GLU A 13 -7.25 -2.76 -26.85
CA GLU A 13 -8.65 -2.72 -26.43
C GLU A 13 -9.17 -4.04 -25.82
N LEU A 14 -8.36 -5.10 -25.85
CA LEU A 14 -8.67 -6.38 -25.22
C LEU A 14 -8.67 -6.25 -23.70
N VAL A 15 -9.77 -6.68 -23.10
CA VAL A 15 -9.99 -6.61 -21.68
C VAL A 15 -10.57 -7.90 -21.12
N GLU A 16 -10.22 -8.20 -19.88
CA GLU A 16 -10.82 -9.28 -19.09
C GLU A 16 -11.65 -8.68 -17.95
N ARG A 17 -12.75 -9.35 -17.59
CA ARG A 17 -13.66 -8.91 -16.52
C ARG A 17 -13.50 -9.83 -15.32
N HIS A 18 -13.24 -9.22 -14.17
CA HIS A 18 -13.09 -9.91 -12.90
C HIS A 18 -14.19 -9.48 -11.94
N ALA A 19 -14.57 -10.40 -11.05
CA ALA A 19 -15.44 -10.12 -9.93
C ALA A 19 -14.84 -10.75 -8.68
N ILE A 20 -14.68 -9.95 -7.63
CA ILE A 20 -14.19 -10.39 -6.32
C ILE A 20 -15.27 -10.16 -5.27
N ALA A 21 -15.32 -11.05 -4.29
CA ALA A 21 -16.21 -10.95 -3.15
C ALA A 21 -15.45 -11.33 -1.88
N LEU A 22 -15.63 -10.54 -0.81
CA LEU A 22 -15.13 -10.87 0.51
C LEU A 22 -15.85 -12.11 1.03
N ASN A 23 -15.08 -13.17 1.29
CA ASN A 23 -15.58 -14.40 1.89
C ASN A 23 -15.83 -14.19 3.39
N ALA A 24 -16.95 -13.57 3.72
CA ALA A 24 -17.39 -13.30 5.10
C ALA A 24 -18.93 -13.36 5.20
N ASP A 25 -19.49 -13.18 6.39
CA ASP A 25 -20.95 -13.09 6.54
C ASP A 25 -21.50 -11.76 5.97
N LYS A 26 -22.83 -11.67 5.83
CA LYS A 26 -23.51 -10.49 5.25
C LYS A 26 -23.28 -9.20 6.04
N SER A 27 -23.20 -9.29 7.37
CA SER A 27 -22.96 -8.13 8.24
C SER A 27 -21.52 -7.62 8.15
N THR A 28 -20.56 -8.51 7.91
CA THR A 28 -19.18 -8.11 7.63
C THR A 28 -19.06 -7.49 6.24
N ARG A 29 -19.66 -8.12 5.21
CA ARG A 29 -19.69 -7.57 3.85
C ARG A 29 -20.41 -6.22 3.74
N SER A 30 -21.37 -5.90 4.61
CA SER A 30 -22.05 -4.60 4.55
C SER A 30 -21.15 -3.45 5.00
N ARG A 31 -20.08 -3.73 5.76
CA ARG A 31 -19.11 -2.74 6.26
C ARG A 31 -17.83 -2.66 5.43
N CYS A 32 -17.72 -3.44 4.37
CA CYS A 32 -16.57 -3.47 3.47
C CYS A 32 -16.93 -2.82 2.14
N SER A 33 -15.99 -2.04 1.59
CA SER A 33 -16.06 -1.49 0.24
C SER A 33 -14.71 -1.68 -0.45
N PHE A 34 -14.72 -2.10 -1.70
CA PHE A 34 -13.54 -2.24 -2.53
C PHE A 34 -13.54 -1.18 -3.64
N ARG A 35 -12.35 -0.77 -4.07
CA ARG A 35 -12.15 0.19 -5.17
C ARG A 35 -10.89 -0.20 -5.96
N VAL A 36 -10.93 -0.06 -7.28
CA VAL A 36 -9.74 -0.18 -8.13
C VAL A 36 -9.09 1.19 -8.25
N MET A 37 -7.83 1.29 -7.85
CA MET A 37 -7.05 2.52 -7.93
C MET A 37 -5.56 2.18 -8.10
N ASP A 38 -4.82 3.11 -8.69
CA ASP A 38 -3.37 3.08 -8.68
C ASP A 38 -2.85 3.54 -7.30
N PRO A 39 -2.10 2.71 -6.55
CA PRO A 39 -1.54 3.11 -5.26
C PRO A 39 -0.60 4.33 -5.34
N CYS A 40 0.06 4.54 -6.48
CA CYS A 40 0.92 5.71 -6.70
C CYS A 40 0.11 7.00 -6.97
N CYS A 41 -1.18 6.89 -7.26
CA CYS A 41 -2.05 8.00 -7.68
C CYS A 41 -3.43 7.94 -7.00
N LEU A 42 -3.45 7.79 -5.67
CA LEU A 42 -4.69 7.71 -4.90
C LEU A 42 -5.40 9.06 -4.83
N SER A 43 -6.69 9.08 -5.19
CA SER A 43 -7.50 10.30 -5.23
C SER A 43 -7.55 11.03 -3.86
N PRO A 44 -7.46 12.37 -3.83
CA PRO A 44 -7.69 13.16 -2.63
C PRO A 44 -9.11 13.00 -2.07
N GLU A 45 -10.07 12.56 -2.88
CA GLU A 45 -11.48 12.40 -2.51
C GLU A 45 -11.76 11.14 -1.69
N LEU A 46 -10.76 10.27 -1.47
CA LEU A 46 -10.90 9.14 -0.55
C LEU A 46 -11.17 9.56 0.90
N GLY A 47 -10.92 10.83 1.24
CA GLY A 47 -11.05 11.34 2.59
C GLY A 47 -9.89 10.91 3.48
N ALA A 48 -10.13 10.95 4.78
CA ALA A 48 -9.19 10.53 5.81
C ALA A 48 -9.78 9.37 6.62
N PHE A 49 -8.91 8.48 7.06
CA PHE A 49 -9.23 7.26 7.80
C PHE A 49 -8.50 7.29 9.14
N ASP A 50 -9.15 6.74 10.17
CA ASP A 50 -8.53 6.60 11.49
C ASP A 50 -7.36 5.60 11.47
N VAL A 51 -7.43 4.60 10.59
CA VAL A 51 -6.37 3.61 10.39
C VAL A 51 -6.17 3.34 8.90
N VAL A 52 -4.93 3.42 8.44
CA VAL A 52 -4.53 3.05 7.08
C VAL A 52 -3.46 1.97 7.14
N VAL A 53 -3.67 0.87 6.41
CA VAL A 53 -2.72 -0.24 6.32
C VAL A 53 -2.15 -0.31 4.92
N VAL A 54 -0.83 -0.13 4.80
CA VAL A 54 -0.05 -0.35 3.57
C VAL A 54 0.62 -1.70 3.70
N ASN A 55 0.02 -2.74 3.14
CA ASN A 55 0.47 -4.12 3.29
C ASN A 55 0.99 -4.68 1.96
N ASN A 56 2.29 -4.95 1.88
CA ASN A 56 2.97 -5.56 0.73
C ASN A 56 2.71 -4.79 -0.58
N VAL A 57 2.72 -3.46 -0.49
CA VAL A 57 2.49 -2.55 -1.62
C VAL A 57 3.78 -1.86 -2.05
N LEU A 58 4.65 -1.45 -1.11
CA LEU A 58 5.77 -0.56 -1.41
C LEU A 58 6.77 -1.20 -2.36
N SER A 59 7.06 -2.49 -2.18
CA SER A 59 7.96 -3.26 -3.06
C SER A 59 7.38 -3.59 -4.44
N ARG A 60 6.09 -3.30 -4.68
CA ARG A 60 5.35 -3.71 -5.88
C ARG A 60 4.88 -2.53 -6.74
N VAL A 61 5.38 -1.33 -6.48
CA VAL A 61 4.94 -0.11 -7.15
C VAL A 61 6.12 0.70 -7.64
N VAL A 62 5.93 1.38 -8.77
CA VAL A 62 6.99 2.18 -9.41
C VAL A 62 7.48 3.35 -8.54
N SER A 63 6.63 3.87 -7.65
CA SER A 63 6.96 4.99 -6.76
C SER A 63 6.45 4.75 -5.32
N PRO A 64 7.20 4.01 -4.49
CA PRO A 64 6.83 3.81 -3.09
C PRO A 64 6.77 5.13 -2.30
N LYS A 65 7.57 6.13 -2.68
CA LYS A 65 7.50 7.48 -2.09
C LYS A 65 6.15 8.17 -2.33
N SER A 66 5.53 7.97 -3.50
CA SER A 66 4.19 8.52 -3.77
C SER A 66 3.14 7.90 -2.85
N VAL A 67 3.23 6.60 -2.58
CA VAL A 67 2.35 5.91 -1.61
C VAL A 67 2.53 6.50 -0.22
N LEU A 68 3.77 6.62 0.27
CA LEU A 68 4.06 7.17 1.60
C LEU A 68 3.63 8.63 1.73
N GLY A 69 3.92 9.47 0.73
CA GLY A 69 3.53 10.88 0.73
C GLY A 69 2.01 11.08 0.73
N ARG A 70 1.24 10.06 0.31
CA ARG A 70 -0.23 10.09 0.39
C ARG A 70 -0.74 9.83 1.82
N MET A 71 0.05 9.21 2.70
CA MET A 71 -0.34 8.91 4.08
C MET A 71 -0.45 10.18 4.92
N GLY A 72 0.58 11.04 4.87
CA GLY A 72 0.67 12.29 5.64
C GLY A 72 0.66 13.53 4.76
N SER A 73 -0.31 14.42 4.98
CA SER A 73 -0.36 15.81 4.50
C SER A 73 -1.71 16.43 4.88
N ALA A 74 -1.93 17.71 4.54
CA ALA A 74 -3.25 18.36 4.70
C ALA A 74 -4.41 17.65 3.97
N ARG A 75 -4.11 16.79 2.97
CA ARG A 75 -5.10 15.94 2.29
C ARG A 75 -4.76 14.45 2.43
N GLY A 76 -3.94 14.09 3.43
CA GLY A 76 -3.46 12.73 3.67
C GLY A 76 -4.59 11.73 3.91
N LEU A 77 -4.30 10.44 3.72
CA LEU A 77 -5.28 9.37 4.00
C LEU A 77 -5.42 9.12 5.49
N VAL A 78 -4.45 9.48 6.31
CA VAL A 78 -4.54 9.30 7.76
C VAL A 78 -5.13 10.57 8.38
N ALA A 79 -6.20 10.41 9.17
CA ALA A 79 -6.75 11.49 9.96
C ALA A 79 -5.75 11.98 11.01
N VAL A 80 -5.88 13.23 11.48
CA VAL A 80 -5.07 13.74 12.59
C VAL A 80 -5.35 12.88 13.83
N GLY A 81 -4.29 12.29 14.41
CA GLY A 81 -4.40 11.33 15.51
C GLY A 81 -4.67 9.88 15.08
N GLY A 82 -4.82 9.62 13.78
CA GLY A 82 -4.95 8.27 13.22
C GLY A 82 -3.60 7.55 13.10
N VAL A 83 -3.66 6.28 12.72
CA VAL A 83 -2.50 5.36 12.65
C VAL A 83 -2.26 4.89 11.21
N CYS A 84 -0.99 4.92 10.80
CA CYS A 84 -0.53 4.26 9.58
C CYS A 84 0.27 3.01 9.97
N VAL A 85 -0.11 1.85 9.41
CA VAL A 85 0.65 0.61 9.52
C VAL A 85 1.30 0.31 8.18
N VAL A 86 2.62 0.27 8.13
CA VAL A 86 3.38 -0.15 6.95
C VAL A 86 3.96 -1.53 7.22
N ALA A 87 3.49 -2.53 6.48
CA ALA A 87 3.96 -3.90 6.55
C ALA A 87 4.46 -4.31 5.15
N ASP A 88 5.76 -4.45 4.98
CA ASP A 88 6.36 -4.81 3.70
C ASP A 88 7.64 -5.63 3.93
N THR A 89 7.93 -6.56 3.02
CA THR A 89 9.16 -7.36 3.07
C THR A 89 10.35 -6.60 2.49
N PHE A 90 10.10 -5.50 1.76
CA PHE A 90 11.11 -4.76 1.00
C PHE A 90 11.90 -5.66 0.04
N ASP A 91 11.25 -6.71 -0.49
CA ASP A 91 11.80 -7.57 -1.54
C ASP A 91 11.74 -6.84 -2.89
N TRP A 92 12.69 -5.93 -3.08
CA TRP A 92 12.71 -5.07 -4.25
C TRP A 92 13.04 -5.84 -5.52
N GLN A 93 12.23 -5.64 -6.56
CA GLN A 93 12.43 -6.21 -7.90
C GLN A 93 12.44 -5.06 -8.90
N ASP A 94 13.50 -4.94 -9.70
CA ASP A 94 13.70 -3.84 -10.65
C ASP A 94 12.55 -3.74 -11.67
N GLU A 95 11.91 -4.87 -12.00
CA GLU A 95 10.77 -4.97 -12.92
C GLU A 95 9.50 -4.28 -12.37
N LEU A 96 9.34 -4.25 -11.04
CA LEU A 96 8.17 -3.66 -10.38
C LEU A 96 8.48 -2.26 -9.84
N THR A 97 9.64 -2.14 -9.19
CA THR A 97 10.11 -0.91 -8.56
C THR A 97 11.50 -0.62 -9.12
N PRO A 98 11.66 0.41 -9.99
CA PRO A 98 12.96 0.78 -10.51
C PRO A 98 13.98 0.98 -9.38
N ARG A 99 15.22 0.55 -9.59
CA ARG A 99 16.27 0.57 -8.55
C ARG A 99 16.48 1.94 -7.88
N ASP A 100 16.34 3.01 -8.65
CA ASP A 100 16.45 4.39 -8.16
C ASP A 100 15.27 4.81 -7.25
N SER A 101 14.13 4.11 -7.36
CA SER A 101 12.96 4.30 -6.50
C SER A 101 13.03 3.51 -5.20
N TRP A 102 13.98 2.58 -5.03
CA TRP A 102 14.12 1.80 -3.81
C TRP A 102 14.34 2.71 -2.60
N LEU A 103 13.68 2.40 -1.49
CA LEU A 103 13.82 3.19 -0.26
C LEU A 103 15.08 2.82 0.53
N GLY A 104 15.80 1.78 0.14
CA GLY A 104 17.00 1.29 0.80
C GLY A 104 17.32 -0.11 0.27
N GLY A 105 18.11 -0.89 1.01
CA GLY A 105 18.49 -2.24 0.62
C GLY A 105 19.45 -2.30 -0.57
N ARG A 106 20.04 -1.16 -0.95
CA ARG A 106 21.07 -1.12 -1.99
C ARG A 106 22.42 -1.52 -1.40
N ARG A 107 23.20 -2.27 -2.18
CA ARG A 107 24.55 -2.70 -1.79
C ARG A 107 25.49 -1.53 -1.55
N ASP A 108 25.24 -0.40 -2.21
CA ASP A 108 26.20 0.70 -2.33
C ASP A 108 26.07 1.73 -1.19
N ASP A 109 24.91 1.81 -0.53
CA ASP A 109 24.64 2.78 0.56
C ASP A 109 24.43 2.12 1.93
N GLY A 110 24.16 0.82 2.00
CA GLY A 110 23.89 0.09 3.25
C GLY A 110 22.64 0.61 4.01
N GLN A 111 21.82 1.46 3.38
CA GLN A 111 20.70 2.10 4.02
C GLN A 111 19.53 1.13 4.15
N SER A 112 19.01 0.93 5.35
CA SER A 112 17.82 0.09 5.57
C SER A 112 16.58 0.76 4.97
N SER A 113 15.81 0.00 4.17
CA SER A 113 14.51 0.46 3.65
C SER A 113 13.56 0.86 4.78
N ARG A 114 13.60 0.14 5.90
CA ARG A 114 12.78 0.40 7.09
C ARG A 114 13.11 1.74 7.72
N ALA A 115 14.40 2.03 7.91
CA ALA A 115 14.87 3.31 8.44
C ALA A 115 14.45 4.49 7.53
N SER A 116 14.52 4.29 6.21
CA SER A 116 14.07 5.31 5.25
C SER A 116 12.56 5.55 5.29
N VAL A 117 11.74 4.49 5.42
CA VAL A 117 10.29 4.64 5.61
C VAL A 117 10.01 5.43 6.88
N ALA A 118 10.61 5.06 8.02
CA ALA A 118 10.44 5.76 9.28
C ALA A 118 10.82 7.25 9.17
N LYS A 119 11.92 7.56 8.49
CA LYS A 119 12.34 8.94 8.22
C LYS A 119 11.34 9.70 7.36
N ILE A 120 10.91 9.14 6.22
CA ILE A 120 9.93 9.79 5.31
C ILE A 120 8.61 10.07 6.03
N MET A 121 8.15 9.12 6.84
CA MET A 121 6.92 9.28 7.63
C MET A 121 7.10 10.34 8.72
N SER A 122 8.25 10.38 9.39
CA SER A 122 8.58 11.41 10.38
C SER A 122 8.60 12.80 9.76
N ASP A 123 9.22 12.95 8.58
CA ASP A 123 9.24 14.20 7.81
C ASP A 123 7.82 14.64 7.39
N SER A 124 6.86 13.71 7.37
CA SER A 124 5.43 13.95 7.07
C SER A 124 4.57 14.16 8.32
N GLY A 125 5.17 14.27 9.51
CA GLY A 125 4.49 14.55 10.76
C GLY A 125 3.99 13.33 11.54
N PHE A 126 4.44 12.12 11.19
CA PHE A 126 4.16 10.92 11.98
C PHE A 126 5.21 10.72 13.08
N GLU A 127 4.79 10.05 14.14
CA GLU A 127 5.67 9.51 15.17
C GLU A 127 5.65 7.99 15.08
N LEU A 128 6.82 7.34 15.16
CA LEU A 128 6.91 5.89 15.18
C LEU A 128 6.46 5.38 16.56
N VAL A 129 5.33 4.68 16.60
CA VAL A 129 4.72 4.21 17.86
C VAL A 129 5.15 2.80 18.23
N ASP A 130 5.35 1.93 17.24
CA ASP A 130 5.78 0.56 17.43
C ASP A 130 6.47 0.01 16.17
N GLU A 131 7.34 -0.98 16.37
CA GLU A 131 8.09 -1.63 15.32
C GLU A 131 8.31 -3.11 15.65
N CYS A 132 7.78 -4.01 14.82
CA CYS A 132 8.00 -5.44 14.99
C CYS A 132 8.24 -6.17 13.66
N GLU A 133 8.82 -7.36 13.76
CA GLU A 133 8.90 -8.32 12.66
C GLU A 133 7.71 -9.27 12.73
N LEU A 134 7.00 -9.42 11.61
CA LEU A 134 5.88 -10.34 11.50
C LEU A 134 6.33 -11.59 10.73
N PRO A 135 5.87 -12.80 11.11
CA PRO A 135 6.13 -13.99 10.33
C PRO A 135 5.52 -13.83 8.93
N MET A 136 6.31 -14.11 7.89
CA MET A 136 5.84 -14.03 6.52
C MET A 136 4.82 -15.14 6.24
N VAL A 137 3.63 -14.77 5.77
CA VAL A 137 2.61 -15.71 5.30
C VAL A 137 2.58 -15.64 3.78
N LEU A 138 3.07 -16.69 3.11
CA LEU A 138 2.93 -16.83 1.67
C LEU A 138 1.55 -17.41 1.34
N PRO A 139 0.84 -16.89 0.32
CA PRO A 139 -0.39 -17.53 -0.15
C PRO A 139 -0.07 -18.95 -0.60
N VAL A 140 -0.78 -19.94 -0.07
CA VAL A 140 -0.75 -21.29 -0.65
C VAL A 140 -1.59 -21.24 -1.92
N THR A 141 -0.94 -21.21 -3.08
CA THR A 141 -1.62 -21.44 -4.36
C THR A 141 -2.06 -22.91 -4.39
N SER A 142 -3.36 -23.16 -4.24
CA SER A 142 -4.01 -24.44 -4.55
C SER A 142 -4.62 -24.40 -5.95
#